data_AF-A0A2G6C965-F1
#
_entry.id   AF-A0A2G6C965-F1
#
_cell.length_a   1.000
_cell.length_b   1.000
_cell.length_c   1.000
_cell.angle_alpha   90.00
_cell.angle_beta   90.00
_cell.angle_gamma   90.00
#
_symmetry.space_group_name_H-M   'P 1'
#
loop_
_entity.id
_entity.type
_entity.pdbx_description
1 polymer ?
#
loop_
_entity_poly.entity_id
_entity_poly.type
_entity_poly.pdbx_seq_one_letter_code
_entity_poly.pdbx_strand_id
1 'polypeptide(L)'
;NNPLKVALLSISPHNRAILEFFFAGAGKRIFHIVSIKEAEALVVDFDHPGARQEWEESTQANPVPAIVLSVTECDIDNTVWVPKPLTSQSLVQSAEEIRHLLPDNSDGPDVTEDTKKQRAAGDMSSLRELLDSQQKDKQVFGFSGWQQREKTKAPPAFAVSGVAYDEDDASVSIVAESDEDLVPADEQLIGTEDVYVPEPLSDDETLPEGNLQLGQVTTPDNEQDQEKQQQRWSLLCGDATQWITAANWQESSQLYTPENYLLNSLVDALNLSRTSKQYVQVILADSGNYILLMPDVNLAYSSIDIYSDLFVEVCSTPLQGGKVKLHLPSTTELGELEEVVAQDAQQTYDMEGLIWTTCLLTSKGRLS
;
A
#
# COMPACT_ATOMS: atom_id res chain seq x y z
N ASN A 1 25.08 -5.12 8.89
CA ASN A 1 25.61 -3.80 8.47
C ASN A 1 25.13 -2.72 9.42
N ASN A 2 26.02 -1.81 9.83
CA ASN A 2 25.63 -0.65 10.62
C ASN A 2 24.74 0.28 9.77
N PRO A 3 23.74 0.95 10.37
CA PRO A 3 22.95 1.97 9.67
C PRO A 3 23.87 3.09 9.15
N LEU A 4 23.65 3.52 7.90
CA LEU A 4 24.34 4.63 7.27
C LEU A 4 24.02 5.93 8.01
N LYS A 5 25.04 6.63 8.50
CA LYS A 5 24.85 7.90 9.20
C LYS A 5 24.63 9.02 8.20
N VAL A 6 23.42 9.58 8.20
CA VAL A 6 23.03 10.62 7.24
C VAL A 6 22.67 11.93 7.93
N ALA A 7 22.98 13.05 7.29
CA ALA A 7 22.43 14.36 7.67
C ALA A 7 21.52 14.90 6.56
N LEU A 8 20.43 15.56 6.97
CA LEU A 8 19.48 16.20 6.06
C LEU A 8 19.90 17.66 5.84
N LEU A 9 20.14 18.05 4.58
CA LEU A 9 20.56 19.40 4.19
C LEU A 9 19.54 20.00 3.22
N SER A 10 19.09 21.23 3.48
CA SER A 10 18.15 21.96 2.60
C SER A 10 16.95 21.14 2.10
N ILE A 11 16.34 20.32 2.97
CA ILE A 11 15.16 19.51 2.61
C ILE A 11 13.87 20.31 2.79
N SER A 12 12.97 20.27 1.80
CA SER A 12 11.63 20.85 1.94
C SER A 12 10.83 20.21 3.10
N PRO A 13 9.95 20.95 3.81
CA PRO A 13 9.21 20.40 4.95
C PRO A 13 8.43 19.11 4.65
N HIS A 14 7.89 19.01 3.42
CA HIS A 14 7.18 17.82 2.95
C HIS A 14 8.10 16.61 2.82
N ASN A 15 9.22 16.73 2.09
CA ASN A 15 10.18 15.64 1.93
C ASN A 15 10.82 15.25 3.27
N ARG A 16 11.04 16.22 4.16
CA ARG A 16 11.55 15.96 5.50
C ARG A 16 10.62 15.05 6.29
N ALA A 17 9.31 15.33 6.27
CA ALA A 17 8.33 14.48 6.95
C ALA A 17 8.30 13.05 6.38
N ILE A 18 8.39 12.90 5.05
CA ILE A 18 8.46 11.59 4.39
C ILE A 18 9.72 10.82 4.82
N LEU A 19 10.88 11.48 4.80
CA LEU A 19 12.16 10.87 5.20
C LEU A 19 12.15 10.51 6.69
N GLU A 20 11.68 11.40 7.57
CA GLU A 20 11.58 11.12 9.01
C GLU A 20 10.64 9.94 9.29
N PHE A 21 9.49 9.87 8.61
CA PHE A 21 8.57 8.73 8.71
C PHE A 21 9.23 7.43 8.23
N PHE A 22 9.91 7.46 7.07
CA PHE A 22 10.62 6.31 6.54
C PHE A 22 11.75 5.84 7.48
N PHE A 23 12.59 6.76 7.97
CA PHE A 23 13.68 6.47 8.90
C PHE A 23 13.22 5.97 10.27
N ALA A 24 12.02 6.38 10.73
CA ALA A 24 11.42 5.83 11.93
C ALA A 24 10.85 4.41 11.73
N GLY A 25 10.40 4.11 10.50
CA GLY A 25 9.81 2.83 10.11
C GLY A 25 10.77 1.91 9.36
N ALA A 26 10.49 1.66 8.08
CA ALA A 26 11.19 0.68 7.24
C ALA A 26 12.70 0.98 7.10
N GLY A 27 13.09 2.25 7.11
CA GLY A 27 14.47 2.72 6.99
C GLY A 27 15.29 2.66 8.28
N LYS A 28 14.69 2.34 9.44
CA LYS A 28 15.35 2.43 10.76
C LYS A 28 16.64 1.61 10.89
N ARG A 29 16.73 0.48 10.18
CA ARG A 29 17.93 -0.39 10.18
C ARG A 29 18.96 0.00 9.12
N ILE A 30 18.60 0.91 8.22
CA ILE A 30 19.38 1.27 7.03
C ILE A 30 20.00 2.65 7.21
N PHE A 31 19.26 3.58 7.80
CA PHE A 31 19.66 4.97 8.01
C PHE A 31 19.66 5.34 9.48
N HIS A 32 20.57 6.24 9.85
CA HIS A 32 20.58 6.88 11.16
C HIS A 32 20.82 8.38 10.98
N ILE A 33 19.84 9.21 11.37
CA ILE A 33 19.95 10.66 11.24
C ILE A 33 20.92 11.18 12.31
N VAL A 34 21.95 11.89 11.88
CA VAL A 34 22.96 12.51 12.76
C VAL A 34 23.19 13.97 12.39
N SER A 35 24.04 14.64 13.15
CA SER A 35 24.48 16.00 12.81
C SER A 35 25.41 15.99 11.59
N ILE A 36 25.49 17.11 10.84
CA ILE A 36 26.35 17.24 9.65
C ILE A 36 27.82 16.86 9.94
N LYS A 37 28.31 17.08 11.17
CA LYS A 37 29.68 16.78 11.56
C LYS A 37 29.96 15.28 11.72
N GLU A 38 28.93 14.50 11.98
CA GLU A 38 29.02 13.05 12.24
C GLU A 38 28.52 12.21 11.05
N ALA A 39 27.99 12.88 10.03
CA ALA A 39 27.40 12.24 8.87
C ALA A 39 28.47 11.63 7.97
N GLU A 40 28.20 10.42 7.51
CA GLU A 40 28.97 9.72 6.49
C GLU A 40 28.48 10.09 5.09
N ALA A 41 27.19 10.44 4.96
CA ALA A 41 26.59 10.93 3.72
C ALA A 41 25.55 12.03 3.98
N LEU A 42 25.28 12.84 2.96
CA LEU A 42 24.23 13.87 3.00
C LEU A 42 23.00 13.42 2.22
N VAL A 43 21.83 13.90 2.62
CA VAL A 43 20.61 13.84 1.80
C VAL A 43 20.19 15.27 1.51
N VAL A 44 20.03 15.61 0.22
CA VAL A 44 19.76 16.99 -0.23
C VAL A 44 18.62 17.03 -1.23
N ASP A 45 17.73 18.02 -1.12
CA ASP A 45 16.60 18.24 -2.01
C ASP A 45 16.94 19.34 -3.01
N PHE A 46 17.38 18.98 -4.21
CA PHE A 46 17.85 19.94 -5.20
C PHE A 46 16.74 20.80 -5.81
N ASP A 47 15.49 20.41 -5.62
CA ASP A 47 14.35 21.24 -6.02
C ASP A 47 14.02 22.30 -4.95
N HIS A 48 14.65 22.24 -3.77
CA HIS A 48 14.53 23.27 -2.74
C HIS A 48 15.42 24.49 -3.06
N PRO A 49 14.89 25.73 -3.02
CA PRO A 49 15.67 26.92 -3.33
C PRO A 49 16.92 27.07 -2.46
N GLY A 50 18.09 27.19 -3.10
CA GLY A 50 19.38 27.36 -2.40
C GLY A 50 20.08 26.05 -2.01
N ALA A 51 19.42 24.90 -2.15
CA ALA A 51 19.97 23.61 -1.73
C ALA A 51 21.27 23.23 -2.45
N ARG A 52 21.34 23.50 -3.75
CA ARG A 52 22.55 23.24 -4.55
C ARG A 52 23.75 24.05 -4.05
N GLN A 53 23.54 25.33 -3.74
CA GLN A 53 24.60 26.19 -3.23
C GLN A 53 25.09 25.71 -1.86
N GLU A 54 24.16 25.38 -0.95
CA GLU A 54 24.52 24.90 0.39
C GLU A 54 25.26 23.56 0.33
N TRP A 55 24.88 22.67 -0.57
CA TRP A 55 25.58 21.40 -0.81
C TRP A 55 27.00 21.63 -1.36
N GLU A 56 27.18 22.53 -2.32
CA GLU A 56 28.51 22.88 -2.86
C GLU A 56 29.42 23.44 -1.75
N GLU A 57 28.91 24.36 -0.92
CA GLU A 57 29.64 24.93 0.21
C GLU A 57 30.01 23.86 1.26
N SER A 58 29.08 22.96 1.57
CA SER A 58 29.33 21.86 2.50
C SER A 58 30.37 20.88 1.97
N THR A 59 30.32 20.54 0.67
CA THR A 59 31.24 19.59 0.02
C THR A 59 32.64 20.16 -0.10
N GLN A 60 32.78 21.49 -0.29
CA GLN A 60 34.09 22.16 -0.24
C GLN A 60 34.73 22.08 1.15
N ALA A 61 33.93 22.13 2.22
CA ALA A 61 34.43 22.05 3.59
C ALA A 61 34.73 20.61 4.02
N ASN A 62 33.88 19.66 3.64
CA ASN A 62 34.02 18.24 3.94
C ASN A 62 33.44 17.40 2.80
N PRO A 63 34.27 16.80 1.93
CA PRO A 63 33.78 16.02 0.80
C PRO A 63 33.23 14.68 1.29
N VAL A 64 31.92 14.60 1.44
CA VAL A 64 31.17 13.38 1.74
C VAL A 64 30.18 13.08 0.62
N PRO A 65 29.91 11.81 0.30
CA PRO A 65 28.95 11.45 -0.73
C PRO A 65 27.54 11.93 -0.37
N ALA A 66 26.70 12.18 -1.38
CA ALA A 66 25.36 12.70 -1.18
C ALA A 66 24.27 11.95 -1.98
N ILE A 67 23.13 11.72 -1.33
CA ILE A 67 21.88 11.31 -1.97
C ILE A 67 21.14 12.58 -2.39
N VAL A 68 20.95 12.76 -3.70
CA VAL A 68 20.34 13.95 -4.28
C VAL A 68 18.90 13.65 -4.71
N LEU A 69 17.93 14.31 -4.09
CA LEU A 69 16.52 14.20 -4.42
C LEU A 69 16.15 15.28 -5.45
N SER A 70 15.76 14.90 -6.66
CA SER A 70 15.28 15.86 -7.66
C SER A 70 14.31 15.23 -8.65
N VAL A 71 13.42 16.06 -9.21
CA VAL A 71 12.61 15.72 -10.38
C VAL A 71 13.48 15.55 -11.64
N THR A 72 14.57 16.31 -11.76
CA THR A 72 15.47 16.26 -12.92
C THR A 72 16.69 15.41 -12.61
N GLU A 73 17.09 14.57 -13.58
CA GLU A 73 18.31 13.77 -13.48
C GLU A 73 19.53 14.66 -13.25
N CYS A 74 20.37 14.24 -12.31
CA CYS A 74 21.57 14.96 -11.91
C CYS A 74 22.76 14.01 -11.99
N ASP A 75 23.67 14.27 -12.92
CA ASP A 75 24.96 13.58 -13.02
C ASP A 75 26.04 14.46 -12.38
N ILE A 76 26.37 14.14 -11.13
CA ILE A 76 27.33 14.90 -10.33
C ILE A 76 28.22 13.91 -9.59
N ASP A 77 29.53 14.17 -9.63
CA ASP A 77 30.53 13.34 -8.97
C ASP A 77 30.22 13.17 -7.48
N ASN A 78 30.45 11.95 -6.97
CA ASN A 78 30.25 11.59 -5.57
C ASN A 78 28.80 11.78 -5.08
N THR A 79 27.83 11.62 -5.99
CA THR A 79 26.41 11.66 -5.64
C THR A 79 25.64 10.48 -6.22
N VAL A 80 24.52 10.16 -5.58
CA VAL A 80 23.52 9.20 -6.08
C VAL A 80 22.21 9.96 -6.25
N TRP A 81 21.70 10.03 -7.47
CA TRP A 81 20.42 10.68 -7.76
C TRP A 81 19.25 9.76 -7.44
N VAL A 82 18.25 10.30 -6.74
CA VAL A 82 16.99 9.62 -6.46
C VAL A 82 15.84 10.42 -7.07
N PRO A 83 15.10 9.83 -8.03
CA PRO A 83 13.99 10.53 -8.67
C PRO A 83 12.83 10.74 -7.69
N LYS A 84 12.05 11.79 -7.94
CA LYS A 84 10.75 12.01 -7.30
C LYS A 84 9.62 11.45 -8.19
N PRO A 85 8.58 10.80 -7.62
CA PRO A 85 8.27 10.68 -6.20
C PRO A 85 9.19 9.70 -5.45
N LEU A 86 9.45 9.98 -4.17
CA LEU A 86 10.31 9.14 -3.33
C LEU A 86 9.61 7.82 -3.02
N THR A 87 10.31 6.70 -3.25
CA THR A 87 9.83 5.36 -2.89
C THR A 87 10.77 4.74 -1.87
N SER A 88 10.24 3.81 -1.05
CA SER A 88 11.08 3.05 -0.12
C SER A 88 12.21 2.32 -0.85
N GLN A 89 11.93 1.74 -2.02
CA GLN A 89 12.92 0.99 -2.80
C GLN A 89 14.07 1.88 -3.27
N SER A 90 13.78 3.06 -3.82
CA SER A 90 14.83 3.97 -4.31
C SER A 90 15.71 4.52 -3.18
N LEU A 91 15.16 4.72 -1.98
CA LEU A 91 15.93 5.10 -0.80
C LEU A 91 16.83 3.95 -0.29
N VAL A 92 16.36 2.70 -0.34
CA VAL A 92 17.19 1.55 0.04
C VAL A 92 18.34 1.36 -0.95
N GLN A 93 18.06 1.39 -2.25
CA GLN A 93 19.07 1.23 -3.30
C GLN A 93 20.14 2.34 -3.23
N SER A 94 19.73 3.59 -3.07
CA SER A 94 20.69 4.70 -2.92
C SER A 94 21.57 4.57 -1.67
N ALA A 95 21.07 3.99 -0.57
CA ALA A 95 21.91 3.70 0.59
C ALA A 95 23.02 2.69 0.28
N GLU A 96 22.72 1.68 -0.55
CA GLU A 96 23.69 0.67 -0.98
C GLU A 96 24.74 1.27 -1.91
N GLU A 97 24.31 2.07 -2.89
CA GLU A 97 25.21 2.78 -3.81
C GLU A 97 26.14 3.75 -3.06
N ILE A 98 25.62 4.52 -2.11
CA ILE A 98 26.44 5.43 -1.29
C ILE A 98 27.48 4.66 -0.48
N ARG A 99 27.16 3.46 0.02
CA ARG A 99 28.15 2.64 0.75
C ARG A 99 29.32 2.22 -0.12
N HIS A 100 29.11 2.03 -1.42
CA HIS A 100 30.20 1.75 -2.37
C HIS A 100 31.08 2.98 -2.66
N LEU A 101 30.56 4.19 -2.45
CA LEU A 101 31.33 5.44 -2.59
C LEU A 101 32.12 5.81 -1.33
N LEU A 102 31.77 5.23 -0.17
CA LEU A 102 32.50 5.45 1.06
C LEU A 102 33.86 4.74 0.99
N PRO A 103 34.94 5.35 1.50
CA PRO A 103 36.23 4.67 1.58
C PRO A 103 36.10 3.44 2.48
N ASP A 104 36.61 2.29 2.00
CA ASP A 104 36.71 1.06 2.77
C ASP A 104 37.56 1.33 4.02
N ASN A 105 36.91 1.67 5.14
CA ASN A 105 37.53 1.83 6.45
C ASN A 105 37.87 0.46 7.07
N SER A 106 38.29 -0.50 6.24
CA SER A 106 38.61 -1.88 6.63
C SER A 106 39.97 -2.05 7.31
N ASP A 107 40.53 -1.00 7.91
CA ASP A 107 41.74 -1.07 8.76
C ASP A 107 41.41 -1.32 10.26
N GLY A 108 40.25 -1.93 10.54
CA GLY A 108 39.92 -2.48 11.86
C GLY A 108 40.22 -3.98 11.93
N PRO A 109 40.80 -4.51 13.04
CA PRO A 109 41.34 -5.87 13.09
C PRO A 109 40.25 -6.94 12.98
N ASP A 110 40.50 -7.83 12.02
CA ASP A 110 39.90 -9.13 11.70
C ASP A 110 39.33 -9.90 12.91
N VAL A 111 38.02 -10.19 12.84
CA VAL A 111 37.35 -11.23 13.64
C VAL A 111 36.50 -12.08 12.70
N THR A 112 37.17 -13.05 12.08
CA THR A 112 36.76 -14.44 11.80
C THR A 112 35.30 -14.72 11.41
N GLU A 113 35.16 -15.13 10.14
CA GLU A 113 34.12 -15.99 9.59
C GLU A 113 33.93 -17.27 10.40
N ASP A 114 32.68 -17.68 10.63
CA ASP A 114 32.26 -19.06 10.38
C ASP A 114 30.74 -19.20 10.46
N THR A 115 30.18 -19.85 9.42
CA THR A 115 29.10 -20.86 9.45
C THR A 115 27.98 -20.60 8.43
N LYS A 116 28.10 -21.27 7.28
CA LYS A 116 27.01 -21.61 6.35
C LYS A 116 26.59 -23.07 6.62
N LYS A 117 25.28 -23.37 6.76
CA LYS A 117 24.59 -24.51 6.12
C LYS A 117 23.10 -24.69 6.52
N GLN A 118 22.25 -24.75 5.48
CA GLN A 118 21.10 -25.68 5.24
C GLN A 118 19.89 -25.60 6.21
N ARG A 119 18.60 -25.55 5.78
CA ARG A 119 17.90 -26.39 4.78
C ARG A 119 16.40 -26.00 4.61
N ALA A 120 15.85 -26.34 3.42
CA ALA A 120 14.51 -26.88 3.09
C ALA A 120 13.27 -25.94 2.99
N ALA A 121 12.79 -25.80 1.75
CA ALA A 121 11.60 -25.08 1.30
C ALA A 121 10.30 -25.92 1.35
N GLY A 122 9.17 -25.23 1.58
CA GLY A 122 7.81 -25.69 1.30
C GLY A 122 7.27 -25.03 0.02
N ASP A 123 6.66 -25.82 -0.85
CA ASP A 123 6.27 -25.48 -2.22
C ASP A 123 4.98 -24.65 -2.28
N MET A 124 5.08 -23.40 -2.76
CA MET A 124 4.00 -22.43 -3.00
C MET A 124 3.73 -22.21 -4.51
N SER A 125 4.16 -23.16 -5.35
CA SER A 125 4.11 -23.03 -6.82
C SER A 125 2.69 -22.86 -7.38
N SER A 126 1.69 -23.51 -6.79
CA SER A 126 0.30 -23.50 -7.27
C SER A 126 -0.43 -22.16 -7.13
N LEU A 127 -0.06 -21.34 -6.14
CA LEU A 127 -0.65 -20.01 -5.91
C LEU A 127 0.05 -18.95 -6.77
N ARG A 128 1.35 -19.16 -7.03
CA ARG A 128 2.18 -18.32 -7.88
C ARG A 128 1.80 -18.45 -9.36
N GLU A 129 1.46 -19.66 -9.83
CA GLU A 129 0.89 -19.86 -11.18
C GLU A 129 -0.46 -19.13 -11.37
N LEU A 130 -1.26 -19.01 -10.30
CA LEU A 130 -2.54 -18.30 -10.35
C LEU A 130 -2.34 -16.78 -10.36
N LEU A 131 -1.39 -16.26 -9.58
CA LEU A 131 -0.99 -14.84 -9.57
C LEU A 131 -0.30 -14.41 -10.89
N ASP A 132 0.60 -15.22 -11.44
CA ASP A 132 1.27 -14.92 -12.73
C ASP A 132 0.29 -14.97 -13.91
N SER A 133 -0.80 -15.76 -13.79
CA SER A 133 -1.89 -15.76 -14.77
C SER A 133 -2.78 -14.51 -14.69
N GLN A 134 -2.81 -13.82 -13.54
CA GLN A 134 -3.60 -12.59 -13.34
C GLN A 134 -2.80 -11.29 -13.49
N GLN A 135 -1.48 -11.30 -13.23
CA GLN A 135 -0.60 -10.14 -13.42
C GLN A 135 -0.39 -9.78 -14.90
N LYS A 136 -0.60 -10.71 -15.83
CA LYS A 136 -0.51 -10.41 -17.26
C LYS A 136 -1.65 -9.53 -17.79
N ASP A 137 -2.75 -9.35 -17.06
CA ASP A 137 -3.96 -8.68 -17.58
C ASP A 137 -4.60 -7.61 -16.69
N LYS A 138 -3.99 -7.13 -15.59
CA LYS A 138 -4.61 -6.08 -14.76
C LYS A 138 -3.64 -5.01 -14.27
N GLN A 139 -3.58 -3.89 -15.00
CA GLN A 139 -3.03 -2.63 -14.50
C GLN A 139 -4.09 -1.81 -13.74
N VAL A 140 -3.66 -1.14 -12.68
CA VAL A 140 -4.48 -0.47 -11.65
C VAL A 140 -5.08 0.88 -12.11
N PHE A 141 -4.80 1.35 -13.33
CA PHE A 141 -5.48 2.51 -13.90
C PHE A 141 -5.72 2.30 -15.41
N GLY A 142 -6.95 1.91 -15.75
CA GLY A 142 -7.48 1.96 -17.12
C GLY A 142 -7.05 0.82 -18.07
N PHE A 143 -8.05 0.08 -18.54
CA PHE A 143 -8.14 -0.62 -19.84
C PHE A 143 -7.42 -1.95 -20.09
N SER A 144 -8.24 -3.01 -20.04
CA SER A 144 -8.50 -4.07 -21.05
C SER A 144 -8.71 -5.42 -20.32
N GLY A 145 -9.50 -6.39 -20.77
CA GLY A 145 -10.40 -6.48 -21.90
C GLY A 145 -11.50 -7.51 -21.60
N TRP A 146 -12.75 -7.18 -21.96
CA TRP A 146 -13.86 -8.14 -21.93
C TRP A 146 -13.91 -8.88 -23.27
N GLN A 147 -13.25 -10.03 -23.36
CA GLN A 147 -13.56 -11.00 -24.41
C GLN A 147 -14.86 -11.73 -24.08
N GLN A 148 -15.90 -11.33 -24.79
CA GLN A 148 -17.05 -12.13 -25.25
C GLN A 148 -16.96 -13.64 -24.95
N ARG A 149 -17.83 -14.17 -24.06
CA ARG A 149 -18.33 -15.53 -24.25
C ARG A 149 -19.72 -15.81 -23.67
N GLU A 150 -20.64 -15.95 -24.64
CA GLU A 150 -21.76 -16.87 -24.79
C GLU A 150 -22.55 -17.39 -23.58
N LYS A 151 -23.85 -17.11 -23.68
CA LYS A 151 -24.98 -17.66 -22.93
C LYS A 151 -24.93 -19.18 -22.79
N THR A 152 -24.90 -19.68 -21.56
CA THR A 152 -25.45 -21.00 -21.22
C THR A 152 -26.38 -20.97 -20.01
N LYS A 153 -27.62 -21.34 -20.30
CA LYS A 153 -28.78 -21.76 -19.51
C LYS A 153 -28.60 -22.13 -18.02
N ALA A 154 -29.56 -21.63 -17.22
CA ALA A 154 -30.02 -22.06 -15.89
C ALA A 154 -30.16 -23.59 -15.73
N PRO A 155 -30.16 -24.20 -14.50
CA PRO A 155 -31.06 -23.90 -13.34
C PRO A 155 -30.45 -24.29 -11.94
N PRO A 156 -31.20 -24.66 -10.87
CA PRO A 156 -32.49 -24.20 -10.33
C PRO A 156 -32.39 -23.58 -8.92
N ALA A 157 -33.50 -22.98 -8.48
CA ALA A 157 -33.72 -22.43 -7.14
C ALA A 157 -33.76 -23.52 -6.05
N PHE A 158 -33.06 -23.28 -4.93
CA PHE A 158 -33.31 -23.93 -3.66
C PHE A 158 -33.92 -22.91 -2.69
N ALA A 159 -35.14 -23.22 -2.24
CA ALA A 159 -35.80 -22.56 -1.14
C ALA A 159 -35.26 -23.14 0.17
N VAL A 160 -34.73 -22.29 1.05
CA VAL A 160 -34.46 -22.65 2.44
C VAL A 160 -35.42 -21.89 3.34
N SER A 161 -36.10 -22.68 4.16
CA SER A 161 -37.14 -22.31 5.11
C SER A 161 -36.57 -21.49 6.26
N GLY A 162 -37.35 -20.51 6.72
CA GLY A 162 -37.02 -19.67 7.86
C GLY A 162 -36.94 -20.44 9.17
N VAL A 163 -36.01 -19.99 10.01
CA VAL A 163 -35.94 -20.32 11.43
C VAL A 163 -36.08 -19.00 12.18
N ALA A 164 -37.17 -18.87 12.94
CA ALA A 164 -37.38 -17.79 13.88
C ALA A 164 -36.43 -17.99 15.07
N TYR A 165 -35.73 -16.93 15.47
CA TYR A 165 -35.01 -16.89 16.73
C TYR A 165 -35.86 -16.11 17.74
N ASP A 166 -36.25 -16.80 18.81
CA ASP A 166 -36.83 -16.21 20.02
C ASP A 166 -35.74 -15.43 20.77
N GLU A 167 -36.08 -14.21 21.14
CA GLU A 167 -35.36 -13.38 22.09
C GLU A 167 -35.66 -13.89 23.49
N ASP A 168 -34.66 -14.45 24.18
CA ASP A 168 -34.73 -14.64 25.63
C ASP A 168 -33.50 -14.04 26.33
N ASP A 169 -33.86 -13.12 27.21
CA ASP A 169 -33.09 -12.21 28.02
C ASP A 169 -32.48 -12.96 29.23
N ALA A 170 -31.15 -12.95 29.35
CA ALA A 170 -30.46 -13.45 30.54
C ALA A 170 -29.22 -12.60 30.85
N SER A 171 -29.44 -11.57 31.67
CA SER A 171 -28.40 -10.80 32.36
C SER A 171 -27.59 -11.70 33.30
N VAL A 172 -26.30 -11.89 33.01
CA VAL A 172 -25.34 -12.54 33.91
C VAL A 172 -24.32 -11.50 34.37
N SER A 173 -24.37 -11.16 35.65
CA SER A 173 -23.39 -10.34 36.35
C SER A 173 -22.14 -11.18 36.63
N ILE A 174 -21.00 -10.82 36.04
CA ILE A 174 -19.70 -11.44 36.35
C ILE A 174 -18.88 -10.50 37.22
N VAL A 175 -18.50 -11.05 38.37
CA VAL A 175 -17.66 -10.48 39.43
C VAL A 175 -16.22 -10.38 38.93
N ALA A 176 -15.60 -9.25 39.23
CA ALA A 176 -14.18 -9.01 39.00
C ALA A 176 -13.34 -9.81 40.00
N GLU A 177 -12.48 -10.69 39.52
CA GLU A 177 -11.31 -11.18 40.26
C GLU A 177 -10.07 -10.95 39.40
N SER A 178 -9.15 -10.20 39.99
CA SER A 178 -7.83 -9.84 39.51
C SER A 178 -6.84 -10.90 39.97
N ASP A 179 -6.18 -11.57 39.05
CA ASP A 179 -4.94 -12.31 39.32
C ASP A 179 -3.89 -11.92 38.28
N GLU A 180 -2.84 -11.27 38.80
CA GLU A 180 -1.60 -10.96 38.09
C GLU A 180 -0.72 -12.21 38.11
N ASP A 181 -0.54 -12.86 36.96
CA ASP A 181 0.52 -13.86 36.78
C ASP A 181 1.48 -13.42 35.67
N LEU A 182 2.69 -13.08 36.10
CA LEU A 182 3.85 -12.75 35.30
C LEU A 182 4.45 -14.03 34.70
N VAL A 183 4.31 -14.21 33.37
CA VAL A 183 5.00 -15.26 32.62
C VAL A 183 6.20 -14.65 31.87
N PRO A 184 7.41 -15.21 31.99
CA PRO A 184 8.58 -14.71 31.27
C PRO A 184 8.50 -15.08 29.78
N ALA A 185 8.81 -14.09 28.93
CA ALA A 185 8.82 -14.24 27.48
C ALA A 185 10.03 -15.07 27.03
N ASP A 186 9.75 -16.25 26.47
CA ASP A 186 10.69 -17.04 25.69
C ASP A 186 10.88 -16.38 24.31
N GLU A 187 12.13 -16.01 24.01
CA GLU A 187 12.57 -15.53 22.69
C GLU A 187 12.56 -16.69 21.69
N GLN A 188 11.54 -16.73 20.81
CA GLN A 188 11.53 -17.63 19.66
C GLN A 188 12.14 -16.94 18.44
N LEU A 189 13.29 -17.49 18.00
CA LEU A 189 13.99 -17.14 16.77
C LEU A 189 13.11 -17.36 15.54
N ILE A 190 12.86 -16.30 14.78
CA ILE A 190 12.28 -16.36 13.44
C ILE A 190 13.42 -16.65 12.46
N GLY A 191 13.37 -17.83 11.84
CA GLY A 191 14.31 -18.26 10.79
C GLY A 191 14.18 -17.40 9.53
N THR A 192 15.30 -16.88 9.04
CA THR A 192 15.39 -16.12 7.80
C THR A 192 15.45 -17.09 6.61
N GLU A 193 14.48 -16.99 5.69
CA GLU A 193 14.44 -17.75 4.45
C GLU A 193 15.45 -17.21 3.42
N ASP A 194 16.02 -18.13 2.64
CA ASP A 194 17.04 -17.90 1.61
C ASP A 194 16.49 -17.06 0.44
N VAL A 195 17.01 -15.85 0.29
CA VAL A 195 16.76 -14.96 -0.87
C VAL A 195 17.50 -15.51 -2.09
N TYR A 196 16.75 -15.97 -3.08
CA TYR A 196 17.24 -16.32 -4.41
C TYR A 196 17.74 -15.06 -5.13
N VAL A 197 19.05 -14.98 -5.36
CA VAL A 197 19.70 -13.95 -6.18
C VAL A 197 19.71 -14.44 -7.63
N PRO A 198 18.98 -13.80 -8.57
CA PRO A 198 19.11 -14.15 -9.99
C PRO A 198 20.51 -13.74 -10.48
N GLU A 199 21.14 -14.62 -11.27
CA GLU A 199 22.43 -14.34 -11.90
C GLU A 199 22.32 -13.13 -12.85
N PRO A 200 23.35 -12.26 -12.88
CA PRO A 200 23.34 -11.09 -13.75
C PRO A 200 23.32 -11.52 -15.22
N LEU A 201 22.37 -10.95 -15.96
CA LEU A 201 22.30 -11.02 -17.41
C LEU A 201 23.58 -10.43 -18.01
N SER A 202 24.19 -11.16 -18.94
CA SER A 202 25.43 -10.80 -19.64
C SER A 202 25.26 -9.57 -20.54
N ASP A 203 26.25 -8.68 -20.49
CA ASP A 203 26.33 -7.32 -21.07
C ASP A 203 26.36 -7.21 -22.61
N ASP A 204 25.60 -8.01 -23.38
CA ASP A 204 25.71 -8.01 -24.85
C ASP A 204 24.40 -7.78 -25.62
N GLU A 205 23.40 -7.13 -25.01
CA GLU A 205 22.23 -6.64 -25.74
C GLU A 205 22.25 -5.11 -25.86
N THR A 206 22.72 -4.64 -27.01
CA THR A 206 22.54 -3.26 -27.49
C THR A 206 21.05 -2.94 -27.63
N LEU A 207 20.50 -2.17 -26.70
CA LEU A 207 19.14 -1.65 -26.80
C LEU A 207 19.05 -0.58 -27.90
N PRO A 208 18.11 -0.68 -28.85
CA PRO A 208 17.93 0.31 -29.90
C PRO A 208 17.35 1.61 -29.31
N GLU A 209 17.92 2.74 -29.72
CA GLU A 209 17.43 4.10 -29.43
C GLU A 209 16.00 4.29 -29.99
N GLY A 210 15.00 3.91 -29.18
CA GLY A 210 13.59 3.99 -29.51
C GLY A 210 12.87 4.87 -28.49
N ASN A 211 12.54 6.09 -28.92
CA ASN A 211 11.52 7.00 -28.40
C ASN A 211 10.61 6.37 -27.30
N LEU A 212 10.86 6.67 -26.02
CA LEU A 212 9.99 6.28 -24.91
C LEU A 212 8.65 7.01 -25.05
N GLN A 213 7.71 6.41 -25.78
CA GLN A 213 6.32 6.84 -25.80
C GLN A 213 5.75 6.55 -24.42
N LEU A 214 5.59 7.61 -23.63
CA LEU A 214 4.72 7.62 -22.45
C LEU A 214 3.41 6.93 -22.86
N GLY A 215 3.15 5.76 -22.27
CA GLY A 215 2.12 4.82 -22.73
C GLY A 215 0.84 5.57 -23.09
N GLN A 216 0.42 5.47 -24.35
CA GLN A 216 -0.85 6.03 -24.78
C GLN A 216 -1.93 5.43 -23.87
N VAL A 217 -2.58 6.28 -23.08
CA VAL A 217 -3.79 5.92 -22.34
C VAL A 217 -4.75 5.36 -23.38
N THR A 218 -4.94 4.04 -23.38
CA THR A 218 -5.78 3.36 -24.35
C THR A 218 -7.20 3.81 -24.11
N THR A 219 -7.69 4.76 -24.90
CA THR A 219 -9.12 5.09 -24.92
C THR A 219 -9.87 3.85 -25.40
N PRO A 220 -11.01 3.48 -24.82
CA PRO A 220 -11.75 2.33 -25.30
C PRO A 220 -12.28 2.65 -26.70
N ASP A 221 -12.12 1.69 -27.61
CA ASP A 221 -12.56 1.81 -29.01
C ASP A 221 -14.10 1.83 -29.15
N ASN A 222 -14.84 1.55 -28.09
CA ASN A 222 -16.30 1.47 -28.10
C ASN A 222 -16.94 2.68 -27.42
N GLU A 223 -17.77 3.43 -28.16
CA GLU A 223 -18.47 4.62 -27.67
C GLU A 223 -19.35 4.33 -26.43
N GLN A 224 -19.94 3.12 -26.35
CA GLN A 224 -20.73 2.71 -25.17
C GLN A 224 -19.89 2.59 -23.90
N ASP A 225 -18.61 2.23 -24.03
CA ASP A 225 -17.71 2.12 -22.88
C ASP A 225 -17.21 3.50 -22.45
N GLN A 226 -17.06 4.44 -23.39
CA GLN A 226 -16.75 5.84 -23.07
C GLN A 226 -17.86 6.52 -22.26
N GLU A 227 -19.14 6.32 -22.62
CA GLU A 227 -20.25 6.91 -21.89
C GLU A 227 -20.33 6.38 -20.45
N LYS A 228 -20.19 5.06 -20.26
CA LYS A 228 -20.14 4.45 -18.92
C LYS A 228 -18.97 4.96 -18.09
N GLN A 229 -17.82 5.16 -18.71
CA GLN A 229 -16.65 5.71 -18.03
C GLN A 229 -16.80 7.16 -17.64
N GLN A 230 -17.41 7.97 -18.50
CA GLN A 230 -17.73 9.37 -18.16
C GLN A 230 -18.75 9.44 -17.03
N GLN A 231 -19.77 8.59 -17.05
CA GLN A 231 -20.72 8.46 -15.94
C GLN A 231 -20.01 8.06 -14.64
N ARG A 232 -19.12 7.06 -14.71
CA ARG A 232 -18.35 6.62 -13.54
C ARG A 232 -17.40 7.71 -13.04
N TRP A 233 -16.72 8.42 -13.93
CA TRP A 233 -15.85 9.55 -13.59
C TRP A 233 -16.65 10.65 -12.90
N SER A 234 -17.80 11.04 -13.47
CA SER A 234 -18.70 12.04 -12.88
C SER A 234 -19.11 11.65 -11.47
N LEU A 235 -19.36 10.36 -11.24
CA LEU A 235 -19.76 9.83 -9.95
C LEU A 235 -18.59 9.80 -8.93
N LEU A 236 -17.37 9.44 -9.35
CA LEU A 236 -16.17 9.46 -8.51
C LEU A 236 -15.73 10.88 -8.13
N CYS A 237 -15.77 11.79 -9.10
CA CYS A 237 -15.40 13.19 -8.89
C CYS A 237 -16.52 14.01 -8.25
N GLY A 238 -17.76 13.48 -8.19
CA GLY A 238 -18.92 14.14 -7.62
C GLY A 238 -19.31 15.46 -8.31
N ASP A 239 -20.43 16.03 -7.86
CA ASP A 239 -20.97 17.31 -8.36
C ASP A 239 -20.61 18.50 -7.45
N ALA A 240 -19.65 18.33 -6.54
CA ALA A 240 -19.33 19.32 -5.51
C ALA A 240 -18.98 20.71 -6.07
N THR A 241 -18.41 20.79 -7.28
CA THR A 241 -18.12 22.07 -7.96
C THR A 241 -19.35 22.95 -8.12
N GLN A 242 -20.55 22.37 -8.16
CA GLN A 242 -21.78 23.14 -8.27
C GLN A 242 -22.24 23.74 -6.93
N TRP A 243 -21.92 23.09 -5.80
CA TRP A 243 -22.53 23.40 -4.50
C TRP A 243 -21.52 23.97 -3.51
N ILE A 244 -20.24 23.72 -3.71
CA ILE A 244 -19.14 24.24 -2.90
C ILE A 244 -18.65 25.54 -3.53
N THR A 245 -19.07 26.66 -2.94
CA THR A 245 -18.56 28.00 -3.23
C THR A 245 -17.57 28.41 -2.14
N ALA A 246 -16.69 29.38 -2.44
CA ALA A 246 -15.76 29.93 -1.45
C ALA A 246 -16.47 30.42 -0.15
N ALA A 247 -17.76 30.78 -0.25
CA ALA A 247 -18.56 31.23 0.87
C ALA A 247 -19.06 30.11 1.81
N ASN A 248 -19.19 28.87 1.33
CA ASN A 248 -19.78 27.76 2.10
C ASN A 248 -18.84 26.57 2.34
N TRP A 249 -17.59 26.67 1.87
CA TRP A 249 -16.56 25.66 2.12
C TRP A 249 -16.42 25.31 3.60
N GLN A 250 -16.42 26.31 4.49
CA GLN A 250 -16.27 26.11 5.93
C GLN A 250 -17.42 25.28 6.51
N GLU A 251 -18.67 25.58 6.14
CA GLU A 251 -19.83 24.81 6.60
C GLU A 251 -19.82 23.38 6.05
N SER A 252 -19.46 23.21 4.77
CA SER A 252 -19.33 21.88 4.15
C SER A 252 -18.23 21.04 4.81
N SER A 253 -17.10 21.67 5.17
CA SER A 253 -16.00 21.00 5.87
C SER A 253 -16.37 20.55 7.29
N GLN A 254 -17.23 21.31 7.98
CA GLN A 254 -17.70 20.96 9.32
C GLN A 254 -18.69 19.79 9.29
N LEU A 255 -19.42 19.61 8.18
CA LEU A 255 -20.34 18.50 8.00
C LEU A 255 -19.65 17.22 7.51
N TYR A 256 -18.44 17.33 6.97
CA TYR A 256 -17.66 16.19 6.50
C TYR A 256 -16.76 15.65 7.62
N THR A 257 -17.25 14.62 8.30
CA THR A 257 -16.52 13.87 9.32
C THR A 257 -16.18 12.49 8.78
N PRO A 258 -14.97 12.26 8.22
CA PRO A 258 -14.61 11.01 7.54
C PRO A 258 -14.73 9.78 8.45
N GLU A 259 -14.56 9.99 9.76
CA GLU A 259 -14.75 9.01 10.84
C GLU A 259 -16.12 8.32 10.79
N ASN A 260 -17.14 9.01 10.27
CA ASN A 260 -18.50 8.49 10.19
C ASN A 260 -18.79 7.74 8.89
N TYR A 261 -17.81 7.44 8.03
CA TYR A 261 -18.05 6.76 6.75
C TYR A 261 -17.37 5.41 6.69
N LEU A 262 -17.74 4.59 5.68
CA LEU A 262 -17.10 3.30 5.40
C LEU A 262 -15.58 3.43 5.28
N LEU A 263 -15.10 4.56 4.74
CA LEU A 263 -13.68 4.85 4.57
C LEU A 263 -12.89 4.67 5.87
N ASN A 264 -13.40 5.16 7.01
CA ASN A 264 -12.68 5.03 8.28
C ASN A 264 -12.53 3.56 8.70
N SER A 265 -13.63 2.80 8.63
CA SER A 265 -13.61 1.37 8.96
C SER A 265 -12.68 0.57 8.04
N LEU A 266 -12.58 0.93 6.75
CA LEU A 266 -11.64 0.29 5.82
C LEU A 266 -10.19 0.64 6.13
N VAL A 267 -9.90 1.88 6.54
CA VAL A 267 -8.54 2.27 6.97
C VAL A 267 -8.15 1.53 8.26
N ASP A 268 -9.07 1.42 9.22
CA ASP A 268 -8.84 0.65 10.45
C ASP A 268 -8.60 -0.84 10.14
N ALA A 269 -9.41 -1.42 9.24
CA ALA A 269 -9.26 -2.79 8.79
C ALA A 269 -7.92 -3.03 8.05
N LEU A 270 -7.49 -2.07 7.23
CA LEU A 270 -6.21 -2.12 6.51
C LEU A 270 -5.02 -2.04 7.47
N ASN A 271 -5.08 -1.17 8.47
CA ASN A 271 -4.06 -1.08 9.50
C ASN A 271 -3.99 -2.36 10.33
N LEU A 272 -5.16 -2.91 10.69
CA LEU A 272 -5.25 -4.18 11.39
C LEU A 272 -4.65 -5.32 10.55
N SER A 273 -5.03 -5.45 9.28
CA SER A 273 -4.56 -6.53 8.39
C SER A 273 -3.05 -6.47 8.16
N ARG A 274 -2.49 -5.27 7.98
CA ARG A 274 -1.04 -5.08 7.82
C ARG A 274 -0.26 -5.38 9.10
N THR A 275 -0.82 -5.01 10.26
CA THR A 275 -0.15 -5.23 11.55
C THR A 275 -0.18 -6.70 11.94
N SER A 276 -1.32 -7.38 11.77
CA SER A 276 -1.47 -8.79 12.11
C SER A 276 -0.95 -9.74 11.03
N LYS A 277 -0.78 -9.26 9.79
CA LYS A 277 -0.57 -10.10 8.59
C LYS A 277 -1.64 -11.18 8.46
N GLN A 278 -2.89 -10.82 8.78
CA GLN A 278 -4.05 -11.70 8.69
C GLN A 278 -5.13 -11.07 7.84
N TYR A 279 -6.02 -11.92 7.34
CA TYR A 279 -7.19 -11.50 6.59
C TYR A 279 -8.13 -10.77 7.54
N VAL A 280 -8.72 -9.67 7.08
CA VAL A 280 -9.67 -8.87 7.86
C VAL A 280 -10.94 -8.70 7.06
N GLN A 281 -12.07 -9.04 7.68
CA GLN A 281 -13.39 -8.88 7.08
C GLN A 281 -14.08 -7.64 7.68
N VAL A 282 -14.55 -6.76 6.80
CA VAL A 282 -15.36 -5.58 7.14
C VAL A 282 -16.81 -5.88 6.81
N ILE A 283 -17.62 -6.15 7.83
CA ILE A 283 -19.02 -6.59 7.69
C ILE A 283 -19.96 -5.39 7.85
N LEU A 284 -20.84 -5.18 6.86
CA LEU A 284 -21.91 -4.19 6.86
C LEU A 284 -23.17 -4.79 7.48
N ALA A 285 -23.40 -4.50 8.76
CA ALA A 285 -24.40 -5.18 9.59
C ALA A 285 -25.83 -5.14 9.01
N ASP A 286 -26.20 -4.04 8.35
CA ASP A 286 -27.56 -3.84 7.83
C ASP A 286 -27.90 -4.74 6.64
N SER A 287 -26.89 -5.20 5.89
CA SER A 287 -27.09 -5.92 4.62
C SER A 287 -26.48 -7.32 4.60
N GLY A 288 -25.60 -7.63 5.57
CA GLY A 288 -24.81 -8.86 5.56
C GLY A 288 -23.69 -8.87 4.50
N ASN A 289 -23.59 -7.82 3.69
CA ASN A 289 -22.48 -7.64 2.77
C ASN A 289 -21.18 -7.40 3.55
N TYR A 290 -20.07 -7.82 2.96
CA TYR A 290 -18.74 -7.65 3.53
C TYR A 290 -17.67 -7.34 2.46
N ILE A 291 -16.57 -6.81 2.94
CA ILE A 291 -15.31 -6.63 2.20
C ILE A 291 -14.24 -7.44 2.92
N LEU A 292 -13.49 -8.28 2.21
CA LEU A 292 -12.40 -9.08 2.75
C LEU A 292 -11.06 -8.53 2.26
N LEU A 293 -10.19 -8.12 3.19
CA LEU A 293 -8.85 -7.63 2.89
C LEU A 293 -7.83 -8.76 3.02
N MET A 294 -7.03 -8.97 1.96
CA MET A 294 -6.07 -10.08 1.83
C MET A 294 -4.65 -9.50 1.70
N PRO A 295 -3.96 -9.21 2.83
CA PRO A 295 -2.73 -8.42 2.83
C PRO A 295 -1.56 -9.11 2.11
N ASP A 296 -1.51 -10.45 2.11
CA ASP A 296 -0.39 -11.21 1.54
C ASP A 296 -0.29 -11.07 0.02
N VAL A 297 -1.43 -10.87 -0.64
CA VAL A 297 -1.53 -10.73 -2.11
C VAL A 297 -1.86 -9.30 -2.55
N ASN A 298 -1.99 -8.37 -1.60
CA ASN A 298 -2.43 -6.98 -1.84
C ASN A 298 -3.78 -6.87 -2.59
N LEU A 299 -4.69 -7.80 -2.33
CA LEU A 299 -6.02 -7.83 -2.95
C LEU A 299 -7.12 -7.62 -1.91
N ALA A 300 -8.27 -7.16 -2.38
CA ALA A 300 -9.49 -7.07 -1.61
C ALA A 300 -10.65 -7.67 -2.39
N TYR A 301 -11.47 -8.48 -1.73
CA TYR A 301 -12.73 -8.98 -2.27
C TYR A 301 -13.89 -8.17 -1.71
N SER A 302 -14.85 -7.81 -2.54
CA SER A 302 -16.07 -7.12 -2.11
C SER A 302 -17.29 -7.92 -2.52
N SER A 303 -18.13 -8.33 -1.57
CA SER A 303 -19.44 -8.95 -1.90
C SER A 303 -20.39 -7.99 -2.64
N ILE A 304 -20.08 -6.70 -2.66
CA ILE A 304 -20.80 -5.68 -3.43
C ILE A 304 -19.92 -5.24 -4.60
N ASP A 305 -20.48 -5.22 -5.81
CA ASP A 305 -19.82 -4.62 -6.96
C ASP A 305 -19.47 -3.15 -6.70
N ILE A 306 -18.18 -2.80 -6.81
CA ILE A 306 -17.69 -1.43 -6.59
C ILE A 306 -18.29 -0.44 -7.60
N TYR A 307 -18.80 -0.93 -8.73
CA TYR A 307 -19.49 -0.15 -9.75
C TYR A 307 -20.99 0.00 -9.49
N SER A 308 -21.55 -0.71 -8.52
CA SER A 308 -22.98 -0.65 -8.20
C SER A 308 -23.37 0.62 -7.45
N ASP A 309 -24.62 1.04 -7.65
CA ASP A 309 -25.21 2.17 -6.90
C ASP A 309 -25.24 1.90 -5.39
N LEU A 310 -25.39 0.64 -4.98
CA LEU A 310 -25.37 0.24 -3.57
C LEU A 310 -24.02 0.56 -2.93
N PHE A 311 -22.91 0.23 -3.60
CA PHE A 311 -21.57 0.54 -3.09
C PHE A 311 -21.37 2.05 -2.96
N VAL A 312 -21.85 2.81 -3.95
CA VAL A 312 -21.82 4.27 -3.93
C VAL A 312 -22.59 4.84 -2.75
N GLU A 313 -23.81 4.35 -2.52
CA GLU A 313 -24.66 4.76 -1.40
C GLU A 313 -23.98 4.50 -0.06
N VAL A 314 -23.41 3.31 0.14
CA VAL A 314 -22.70 2.94 1.38
C VAL A 314 -21.47 3.83 1.61
N CYS A 315 -20.69 4.13 0.56
CA CYS A 315 -19.52 5.02 0.69
C CYS A 315 -19.92 6.49 0.93
N SER A 316 -21.09 6.89 0.44
CA SER A 316 -21.59 8.26 0.40
C SER A 316 -22.43 8.67 1.61
N THR A 317 -22.81 7.72 2.45
CA THR A 317 -23.74 7.91 3.56
C THR A 317 -23.03 7.75 4.89
N PRO A 318 -23.15 8.71 5.83
CA PRO A 318 -22.63 8.55 7.17
C PRO A 318 -23.24 7.31 7.83
N LEU A 319 -22.37 6.40 8.27
CA LEU A 319 -22.69 5.23 9.03
C LEU A 319 -22.84 5.61 10.51
N GLN A 320 -23.94 5.19 11.11
CA GLN A 320 -24.09 5.27 12.55
C GLN A 320 -23.18 4.24 13.22
N GLY A 321 -22.72 4.55 14.45
CA GLY A 321 -21.85 3.65 15.21
C GLY A 321 -22.44 2.24 15.31
N GLY A 322 -21.60 1.22 15.10
CA GLY A 322 -21.98 -0.20 15.18
C GLY A 322 -22.53 -0.82 13.89
N LYS A 323 -22.74 -0.04 12.82
CA LYS A 323 -23.17 -0.56 11.51
C LYS A 323 -22.07 -1.31 10.75
N VAL A 324 -20.81 -1.07 11.10
CA VAL A 324 -19.67 -1.78 10.54
C VAL A 324 -18.97 -2.54 11.65
N LYS A 325 -18.71 -3.82 11.40
CA LYS A 325 -17.96 -4.68 12.31
C LYS A 325 -16.71 -5.16 11.62
N LEU A 326 -15.59 -5.12 12.34
CA LEU A 326 -14.34 -5.74 11.92
C LEU A 326 -14.31 -7.14 12.51
N HIS A 327 -14.09 -8.14 11.65
CA HIS A 327 -14.00 -9.54 12.02
C HIS A 327 -12.68 -10.12 11.51
N LEU A 328 -12.00 -10.90 12.36
CA LEU A 328 -10.83 -11.68 12.01
C LEU A 328 -11.31 -13.11 11.76
N PRO A 329 -11.38 -13.58 10.50
CA PRO A 329 -11.88 -14.90 10.20
C PRO A 329 -11.06 -15.98 10.89
N SER A 330 -11.74 -16.97 11.45
CA SER A 330 -11.10 -18.20 11.92
C SER A 330 -10.54 -19.02 10.76
N THR A 331 -9.67 -20.00 11.04
CA THR A 331 -9.09 -20.85 10.00
C THR A 331 -10.12 -21.63 9.18
N THR A 332 -11.25 -21.99 9.80
CA THR A 332 -12.37 -22.66 9.10
C THR A 332 -13.13 -21.69 8.20
N GLU A 333 -13.44 -20.49 8.70
CA GLU A 333 -14.14 -19.45 7.92
C GLU A 333 -13.27 -18.97 6.75
N LEU A 334 -11.95 -18.91 6.94
CA LEU A 334 -11.02 -18.50 5.89
C LEU A 334 -11.09 -19.43 4.67
N GLY A 335 -11.15 -20.75 4.88
CA GLY A 335 -11.28 -21.71 3.79
C GLY A 335 -12.59 -21.55 2.99
N GLU A 336 -13.69 -21.23 3.67
CA GLU A 336 -14.98 -20.95 3.01
C GLU A 336 -14.92 -19.63 2.23
N LEU A 337 -14.31 -18.59 2.80
CA LEU A 337 -14.15 -17.29 2.15
C LEU A 337 -13.24 -17.37 0.92
N GLU A 338 -12.14 -18.11 0.99
CA GLU A 338 -11.25 -18.35 -0.16
C GLU A 338 -11.97 -19.07 -1.30
N GLU A 339 -12.84 -20.03 -0.98
CA GLU A 339 -13.67 -20.70 -1.99
C GLU A 339 -14.64 -19.71 -2.66
N VAL A 340 -15.27 -18.82 -1.90
CA VAL A 340 -16.14 -17.76 -2.44
C VAL A 340 -15.35 -16.81 -3.35
N VAL A 341 -14.16 -16.37 -2.93
CA VAL A 341 -13.28 -15.50 -3.74
C VAL A 341 -12.86 -16.20 -5.03
N ALA A 342 -12.55 -17.48 -4.98
CA ALA A 342 -12.19 -18.27 -6.16
C ALA A 342 -13.37 -18.43 -7.15
N GLN A 343 -14.60 -18.55 -6.63
CA GLN A 343 -15.81 -18.63 -7.44
C GLN A 343 -16.19 -17.27 -8.07
N ASP A 344 -15.94 -16.16 -7.37
CA ASP A 344 -16.27 -14.81 -7.82
C ASP A 344 -15.04 -13.90 -7.94
N ALA A 345 -14.10 -14.32 -8.79
CA ALA A 345 -12.87 -13.58 -9.08
C ALA A 345 -13.12 -12.20 -9.74
N GLN A 346 -14.34 -11.92 -10.22
CA GLN A 346 -14.69 -10.62 -10.81
C GLN A 346 -14.84 -9.52 -9.75
N GLN A 347 -15.17 -9.89 -8.53
CA GLN A 347 -15.32 -9.01 -7.37
C GLN A 347 -14.03 -8.85 -6.56
N THR A 348 -12.90 -9.26 -7.13
CA THR A 348 -11.58 -9.10 -6.53
C THR A 348 -10.86 -7.93 -7.17
N TYR A 349 -10.38 -7.02 -6.33
CA TYR A 349 -9.79 -5.75 -6.70
C TYR A 349 -8.41 -5.59 -6.07
N ASP A 350 -7.58 -4.76 -6.69
CA ASP A 350 -6.38 -4.27 -6.02
C ASP A 350 -6.78 -3.49 -4.75
N MET A 351 -6.08 -3.75 -3.65
CA MET A 351 -6.41 -3.19 -2.35
C MET A 351 -6.32 -1.66 -2.35
N GLU A 352 -5.30 -1.09 -2.99
CA GLU A 352 -5.15 0.36 -3.09
C GLU A 352 -6.24 0.96 -3.97
N GLY A 353 -6.56 0.31 -5.10
CA GLY A 353 -7.64 0.71 -5.99
C GLY A 353 -9.01 0.78 -5.30
N LEU A 354 -9.33 -0.19 -4.45
CA LEU A 354 -10.55 -0.18 -3.64
C LEU A 354 -10.58 1.01 -2.68
N ILE A 355 -9.49 1.22 -1.91
CA ILE A 355 -9.40 2.31 -0.93
C ILE A 355 -9.51 3.68 -1.61
N TRP A 356 -8.83 3.87 -2.75
CA TRP A 356 -8.94 5.09 -3.55
C TRP A 356 -10.36 5.33 -4.05
N THR A 357 -11.01 4.28 -4.56
CA THR A 357 -12.40 4.34 -5.01
C THR A 357 -13.32 4.77 -3.87
N THR A 358 -13.22 4.15 -2.70
CA THR A 358 -14.00 4.54 -1.53
C THR A 358 -13.71 5.99 -1.11
N CYS A 359 -12.44 6.39 -1.09
CA CYS A 359 -12.05 7.76 -0.74
C CYS A 359 -12.70 8.81 -1.66
N LEU A 360 -12.65 8.59 -2.97
CA LEU A 360 -13.27 9.47 -3.96
C LEU A 360 -14.79 9.57 -3.75
N LEU A 361 -15.47 8.42 -3.65
CA LEU A 361 -16.91 8.36 -3.42
C LEU A 361 -17.34 9.04 -2.11
N THR A 362 -16.62 8.80 -1.02
CA THR A 362 -16.89 9.42 0.28
C THR A 362 -16.65 10.94 0.22
N SER A 363 -15.62 11.39 -0.52
CA SER A 363 -15.34 12.82 -0.67
C SER A 363 -16.41 13.58 -1.45
N LYS A 364 -17.13 12.91 -2.37
CA LYS A 364 -18.11 13.50 -3.29
C LYS A 364 -17.58 14.72 -4.06
N GLY A 365 -16.30 14.73 -4.41
CA GLY A 365 -15.68 15.83 -5.14
C GLY A 365 -15.09 16.95 -4.31
N ARG A 366 -14.96 16.77 -2.99
CA ARG A 366 -14.26 17.74 -2.13
C ARG A 366 -12.75 17.77 -2.34
N LEU A 367 -12.19 16.78 -3.06
CA LEU A 367 -10.76 16.62 -3.31
C LEU A 367 -10.29 17.20 -4.66
N SER A 368 -11.23 17.69 -5.50
CA SER A 368 -10.95 18.17 -6.87
C SER A 368 -10.46 19.60 -6.96
#